data_AF-A0AAQ0W8E7-F1
#
_entry.id   AF-A0AAQ0W8E7-F1
#
_cell.length_a   1.000
_cell.length_b   1.000
_cell.length_c   1.000
_cell.angle_alpha   90.00
_cell.angle_beta   90.00
_cell.angle_gamma   90.00
#
_symmetry.space_group_name_H-M   'P 1'
#
loop_
_entity.id
_entity.type
_entity.pdbx_description
1 polymer ?
#
loop_
_entity_poly.entity_id
_entity_poly.type
_entity_poly.pdbx_seq_one_letter_code
_entity_poly.pdbx_strand_id
1 'polypeptide(L)'
;MSDLEHLLPEVRAVMDQSPAMRLRQMQGSKWFNYAAAETILQRMETLLDHPPTHRMPGILLLGESNSGKTSLGLEFMSRHPIDPNLEGDAVRVPVLRIEMPPNPDETRIYDEILLQLMQPFRTKDPISVKARQVQTALKIVGTRMLIFDEFQAVLSTRNDRRRLVLEVIKHLSNTLQVPIVAIGTAEAHVAISKDEQLANRLHPVWMPIWRLDMEFRRLMAAFQATLPLREKSPLQDKRVAALILELSEGLLGEMNILLSKAVEEAIATGKECVDEQLLRSLDYIPPSQRRQQRRPAKA
;
A
#
# COMPACT_ATOMS: atom_id res chain seq x y z
N MET A 1 7.23 12.34 -35.46
CA MET A 1 7.61 11.87 -34.11
C MET A 1 6.56 12.45 -33.17
N SER A 2 5.72 11.61 -32.54
CA SER A 2 4.84 12.14 -31.51
C SER A 2 5.72 12.65 -30.38
N ASP A 3 5.47 13.87 -29.93
CA ASP A 3 6.23 14.42 -28.83
C ASP A 3 5.75 13.72 -27.55
N LEU A 4 6.59 12.84 -26.99
CA LEU A 4 6.26 12.01 -25.81
C LEU A 4 6.26 12.83 -24.51
N GLU A 5 6.12 14.15 -24.62
CA GLU A 5 6.11 15.11 -23.52
C GLU A 5 5.00 14.85 -22.50
N HIS A 6 3.92 14.18 -22.89
CA HIS A 6 2.84 13.80 -21.97
C HIS A 6 3.20 12.67 -21.01
N LEU A 7 4.33 11.97 -21.22
CA LEU A 7 4.77 10.83 -20.41
C LEU A 7 5.82 11.23 -19.37
N LEU A 8 5.87 10.50 -18.25
CA LEU A 8 6.97 10.60 -17.29
C LEU A 8 8.31 10.16 -17.93
N PRO A 9 9.46 10.72 -17.51
CA PRO A 9 10.77 10.38 -18.09
C PRO A 9 11.08 8.88 -18.10
N GLU A 10 10.75 8.19 -17.02
CA GLU A 10 10.92 6.73 -16.87
C GLU A 10 10.00 5.89 -17.77
N VAL A 11 8.89 6.45 -18.25
CA VAL A 11 8.01 5.81 -19.23
C VAL A 11 8.55 6.06 -20.63
N ARG A 12 9.02 7.28 -20.93
CA ARG A 12 9.68 7.60 -22.20
C ARG A 12 10.86 6.66 -22.49
N ALA A 13 11.63 6.32 -21.46
CA ALA A 13 12.78 5.42 -21.55
C ALA A 13 12.45 4.00 -22.07
N VAL A 14 11.17 3.59 -22.03
CA VAL A 14 10.73 2.26 -22.53
C VAL A 14 9.92 2.34 -23.82
N MET A 15 9.66 3.52 -24.39
CA MET A 15 8.76 3.68 -25.54
C MET A 15 9.31 3.12 -26.85
N ASP A 16 10.64 3.01 -26.96
CA ASP A 16 11.34 2.39 -28.10
C ASP A 16 11.52 0.87 -27.93
N GLN A 17 11.10 0.31 -26.79
CA GLN A 17 11.15 -1.11 -26.53
C GLN A 17 9.93 -1.84 -27.12
N SER A 18 9.97 -3.18 -27.08
CA SER A 18 8.87 -4.00 -27.58
C SER A 18 7.56 -3.76 -26.81
N PRO A 19 6.39 -4.02 -27.42
CA PRO A 19 5.09 -4.02 -26.74
C PRO A 19 5.11 -4.76 -25.40
N ALA A 20 5.74 -5.94 -25.35
CA ALA A 20 5.86 -6.74 -24.14
C ALA A 20 6.64 -6.03 -23.02
N MET A 21 7.69 -5.27 -23.37
CA MET A 21 8.46 -4.50 -22.37
C MET A 21 7.71 -3.28 -21.86
N ARG A 22 6.97 -2.58 -22.74
CA ARG A 22 6.07 -1.50 -22.32
C ARG A 22 4.98 -2.01 -21.36
N LEU A 23 4.38 -3.16 -21.66
CA LEU A 23 3.40 -3.79 -20.77
C LEU A 23 4.00 -4.23 -19.44
N ARG A 24 5.19 -4.84 -19.46
CA ARG A 24 5.92 -5.21 -18.24
C ARG A 24 6.23 -4.01 -17.36
N GLN A 25 6.61 -2.88 -17.98
CA GLN A 25 6.85 -1.62 -17.27
C GLN A 25 5.58 -1.12 -16.57
N MET A 26 4.39 -1.27 -17.18
CA MET A 26 3.12 -0.89 -16.58
C MET A 26 2.66 -1.83 -15.47
N GLN A 27 2.91 -3.13 -15.63
CA GLN A 27 2.56 -4.15 -14.63
C GLN A 27 3.43 -4.06 -13.36
N GLY A 28 4.59 -3.40 -13.43
CA GLY A 28 5.36 -3.04 -12.24
C GLY A 28 4.56 -2.10 -11.34
N SER A 29 4.62 -2.32 -10.02
CA SER A 29 4.02 -1.39 -9.05
C SER A 29 4.69 -0.03 -9.15
N LYS A 30 4.08 0.91 -9.88
CA LYS A 30 4.58 2.28 -10.02
C LYS A 30 3.87 3.20 -9.05
N TRP A 31 4.67 3.88 -8.24
CA TRP A 31 4.18 4.98 -7.43
C TRP A 31 4.01 6.23 -8.29
N PHE A 32 2.93 6.97 -8.08
CA PHE A 32 2.78 8.34 -8.56
C PHE A 32 2.16 9.19 -7.46
N ASN A 33 2.54 10.46 -7.41
CA ASN A 33 2.07 11.36 -6.36
C ASN A 33 0.66 11.88 -6.67
N TYR A 34 -0.18 11.93 -5.64
CA TYR A 34 -1.50 12.57 -5.64
C TYR A 34 -1.74 13.22 -4.28
N ALA A 35 -2.59 14.25 -4.23
CA ALA A 35 -2.71 15.13 -3.06
C ALA A 35 -3.02 14.38 -1.75
N ALA A 36 -3.93 13.40 -1.79
CA ALA A 36 -4.27 12.60 -0.62
C ALA A 36 -3.10 11.74 -0.13
N ALA A 37 -2.34 11.10 -1.02
CA ALA A 37 -1.15 10.36 -0.60
C ALA A 37 -0.08 11.27 -0.04
N GLU A 38 0.16 12.42 -0.67
CA GLU A 38 1.18 13.37 -0.20
C GLU A 38 0.85 13.88 1.20
N THR A 39 -0.42 14.15 1.48
CA THR A 39 -0.88 14.54 2.83
C THR A 39 -0.60 13.44 3.87
N ILE A 40 -0.84 12.18 3.51
CA ILE A 40 -0.62 11.03 4.40
C ILE A 40 0.89 10.78 4.60
N LEU A 41 1.68 10.82 3.52
CA LEU A 41 3.13 10.66 3.57
C LEU A 41 3.76 11.76 4.43
N GLN A 42 3.38 13.03 4.25
CA GLN A 42 3.86 14.13 5.10
C GLN A 42 3.52 13.93 6.58
N ARG A 43 2.34 13.35 6.88
CA ARG A 43 1.98 12.97 8.25
C ARG A 43 2.86 11.83 8.77
N MET A 44 3.21 10.86 7.93
CA MET A 44 4.15 9.79 8.28
C MET A 44 5.58 10.33 8.47
N GLU A 45 6.05 11.29 7.67
CA GLU A 45 7.34 11.97 7.86
C GLU A 45 7.38 12.71 9.20
N THR A 46 6.34 13.51 9.49
CA THR A 46 6.20 14.22 10.77
C THR A 46 6.23 13.24 11.94
N LEU A 47 5.64 12.06 11.76
CA LEU A 47 5.61 11.01 12.76
C LEU A 47 6.98 10.33 12.95
N LEU A 48 7.73 10.12 11.86
CA LEU A 48 9.09 9.55 11.89
C LEU A 48 10.07 10.50 12.59
N ASP A 49 9.91 11.81 12.38
CA ASP A 49 10.72 12.87 13.01
C ASP A 49 10.27 13.24 14.42
N HIS A 50 9.14 12.70 14.89
CA HIS A 50 8.66 12.95 16.23
C HIS A 50 9.69 12.49 17.28
N PRO A 51 10.01 13.32 18.29
CA PRO A 51 10.97 12.94 19.33
C PRO A 51 10.52 11.67 20.08
N PRO A 52 11.45 10.78 20.49
CA PRO A 52 11.09 9.61 21.28
C PRO A 52 10.38 9.99 22.58
N THR A 53 9.24 9.34 22.83
CA THR A 53 8.45 9.48 24.05
C THR A 53 7.98 8.10 24.49
N HIS A 54 7.63 7.96 25.77
CA HIS A 54 7.11 6.69 26.28
C HIS A 54 5.79 6.26 25.61
N ARG A 55 5.04 7.24 25.06
CA ARG A 55 3.78 7.02 24.34
C ARG A 55 3.83 7.74 22.98
N MET A 56 4.60 7.20 22.04
CA MET A 56 4.68 7.74 20.67
C MET A 56 3.29 7.84 20.04
N PRO A 57 2.97 8.89 19.28
CA PRO A 57 1.77 8.86 18.44
C PRO A 57 1.86 7.76 17.36
N GLY A 58 0.73 7.48 16.70
CA GLY A 58 0.69 6.56 15.56
C GLY A 58 -0.44 6.88 14.59
N ILE A 59 -0.45 6.17 13.46
CA ILE A 59 -1.46 6.31 12.40
C ILE A 59 -2.18 4.98 12.23
N LEU A 60 -3.49 5.04 12.04
CA LEU A 60 -4.30 3.93 11.53
C LEU A 60 -4.80 4.32 10.13
N LEU A 61 -4.11 3.85 9.10
CA LEU A 61 -4.45 4.10 7.70
C LEU A 61 -5.54 3.12 7.24
N LEU A 62 -6.70 3.67 6.91
CA LEU A 62 -7.92 2.92 6.64
C LEU A 62 -8.40 3.13 5.20
N GLY A 63 -9.13 2.17 4.68
CA GLY A 63 -9.74 2.25 3.35
C GLY A 63 -10.19 0.90 2.84
N GLU A 64 -11.05 0.91 1.83
CA GLU A 64 -11.52 -0.32 1.16
C GLU A 64 -10.37 -1.18 0.63
N SER A 65 -10.60 -2.48 0.48
CA SER A 65 -9.65 -3.33 -0.24
C SER A 65 -9.38 -2.73 -1.62
N ASN A 66 -8.13 -2.79 -2.06
CA ASN A 66 -7.68 -2.20 -3.33
C ASN A 66 -7.72 -0.64 -3.39
N SER A 67 -7.68 0.05 -2.25
CA SER A 67 -7.60 1.52 -2.21
C SER A 67 -6.18 2.12 -2.30
N GLY A 68 -5.15 1.30 -2.47
CA GLY A 68 -3.74 1.75 -2.59
C GLY A 68 -2.99 1.97 -1.26
N LYS A 69 -3.51 1.49 -0.12
CA LYS A 69 -2.86 1.68 1.19
C LYS A 69 -1.51 0.99 1.30
N THR A 70 -1.41 -0.26 0.86
CA THR A 70 -0.16 -1.03 0.85
C THR A 70 0.88 -0.34 -0.02
N SER A 71 0.49 0.13 -1.22
CA SER A 71 1.37 0.90 -2.09
C SER A 71 1.90 2.18 -1.42
N LEU A 72 1.08 2.86 -0.61
CA LEU A 72 1.50 4.03 0.15
C LEU A 72 2.53 3.67 1.24
N GLY A 73 2.30 2.57 1.97
CA GLY A 73 3.28 2.07 2.94
C GLY A 73 4.60 1.67 2.29
N LEU A 74 4.56 1.01 1.12
CA LEU A 74 5.74 0.64 0.35
C LEU A 74 6.48 1.85 -0.22
N GLU A 75 5.76 2.87 -0.69
CA GLU A 75 6.36 4.14 -1.09
C GLU A 75 7.07 4.81 0.08
N PHE A 76 6.45 4.84 1.27
CA PHE A 76 7.11 5.42 2.42
C PHE A 76 8.43 4.68 2.73
N MET A 77 8.44 3.34 2.64
CA MET A 77 9.70 2.59 2.76
C MET A 77 10.71 2.91 1.65
N SER A 78 10.26 3.16 0.41
CA SER A 78 11.14 3.50 -0.71
C SER A 78 11.88 4.83 -0.46
N ARG A 79 11.20 5.80 0.19
CA ARG A 79 11.77 7.09 0.61
C ARG A 79 12.74 6.98 1.79
N HIS A 80 12.65 5.90 2.56
CA HIS A 80 13.51 5.61 3.72
C HIS A 80 14.26 4.28 3.50
N PRO A 81 15.15 4.22 2.49
CA PRO A 81 15.79 2.97 2.11
C PRO A 81 16.67 2.43 3.23
N ILE A 82 16.90 1.11 3.18
CA ILE A 82 17.89 0.45 4.04
C ILE A 82 19.26 1.06 3.72
N ASP A 83 19.94 1.57 4.74
CA ASP A 83 21.30 2.05 4.65
C ASP A 83 22.26 0.91 5.03
N PRO A 84 23.13 0.46 4.11
CA PRO A 84 24.11 -0.58 4.40
C PRO A 84 25.02 -0.27 5.58
N ASN A 85 25.20 1.03 5.91
CA ASN A 85 25.98 1.51 7.04
C ASN A 85 27.39 0.89 7.07
N LEU A 86 28.13 1.02 5.96
CA LEU A 86 29.40 0.31 5.69
C LEU A 86 30.50 0.54 6.75
N GLU A 87 30.41 1.64 7.50
CA GLU A 87 31.36 2.00 8.56
C GLU A 87 30.85 1.65 9.98
N GLY A 88 29.64 1.08 10.10
CA GLY A 88 29.03 0.71 11.36
C GLY A 88 28.87 -0.79 11.56
N ASP A 89 28.47 -1.18 12.77
CA ASP A 89 28.39 -2.59 13.18
C ASP A 89 27.15 -3.34 12.63
N ALA A 90 26.19 -2.62 12.06
CA ALA A 90 24.96 -3.19 11.51
C ALA A 90 24.33 -2.30 10.44
N VAL A 91 23.61 -2.91 9.50
CA VAL A 91 22.74 -2.19 8.56
C VAL A 91 21.69 -1.36 9.30
N ARG A 92 21.30 -0.22 8.74
CA ARG A 92 20.23 0.62 9.30
C ARG A 92 18.93 0.40 8.51
N VAL A 93 17.88 0.02 9.23
CA VAL A 93 16.54 -0.23 8.68
C VAL A 93 15.58 0.74 9.36
N PRO A 94 15.46 2.00 8.86
CA PRO A 94 14.70 3.05 9.54
C PRO A 94 13.20 2.74 9.66
N VAL A 95 12.62 2.09 8.65
CA VAL A 95 11.21 1.72 8.60
C VAL A 95 11.11 0.23 8.30
N LEU A 96 10.38 -0.52 9.12
CA LEU A 96 10.11 -1.94 8.89
C LEU A 96 8.61 -2.16 8.68
N ARG A 97 8.23 -2.74 7.54
CA ARG A 97 6.87 -3.22 7.29
C ARG A 97 6.75 -4.70 7.63
N ILE A 98 5.68 -5.03 8.34
CA ILE A 98 5.24 -6.36 8.69
C ILE A 98 3.86 -6.54 8.07
N GLU A 99 3.70 -7.54 7.21
CA GLU A 99 2.36 -7.98 6.81
C GLU A 99 1.81 -8.88 7.91
N MET A 100 0.64 -8.53 8.45
CA MET A 100 0.10 -9.28 9.58
C MET A 100 -0.22 -10.73 9.17
N PRO A 101 0.38 -11.73 9.84
CA PRO A 101 0.18 -13.12 9.45
C PRO A 101 -1.29 -13.53 9.67
N PRO A 102 -1.84 -14.46 8.88
CA PRO A 102 -3.20 -14.96 9.09
C PRO A 102 -3.30 -15.64 10.47
N ASN A 103 -4.41 -15.40 11.18
CA ASN A 103 -4.61 -15.82 12.57
C ASN A 103 -3.37 -15.51 13.45
N PRO A 104 -3.03 -14.22 13.60
CA PRO A 104 -1.81 -13.80 14.27
C PRO A 104 -1.77 -14.24 15.74
N ASP A 105 -0.58 -14.52 16.23
CA ASP A 105 -0.26 -14.67 17.65
C ASP A 105 1.11 -14.04 17.90
N GLU A 106 1.54 -13.96 19.16
CA GLU A 106 2.82 -13.34 19.54
C GLU A 106 4.00 -13.98 18.80
N THR A 107 3.98 -15.31 18.66
CA THR A 107 5.06 -16.06 18.03
C THR A 107 5.17 -15.71 16.56
N ARG A 108 4.05 -15.72 15.84
CA ARG A 108 4.00 -15.42 14.39
C ARG A 108 4.39 -13.98 14.09
N ILE A 109 4.03 -13.03 14.94
CA ILE A 109 4.43 -11.63 14.79
C ILE A 109 5.95 -11.49 14.94
N TYR A 110 6.54 -12.13 15.95
CA TYR A 110 8.00 -12.10 16.12
C TYR A 110 8.72 -12.81 14.98
N ASP A 111 8.21 -13.95 14.52
CA ASP A 111 8.76 -14.69 13.39
C ASP A 111 8.74 -13.82 12.11
N GLU A 112 7.63 -13.14 11.82
CA GLU A 112 7.53 -12.24 10.67
C GLU A 112 8.54 -11.08 10.77
N ILE A 113 8.69 -10.45 11.95
CA ILE A 113 9.69 -9.40 12.14
C ILE A 113 11.10 -9.92 11.88
N LEU A 114 11.45 -11.10 12.39
CA LEU A 114 12.79 -11.69 12.20
C LEU A 114 13.02 -12.08 10.74
N LEU A 115 11.99 -12.57 10.03
CA LEU A 115 12.05 -12.84 8.59
C LEU A 115 12.33 -11.56 7.79
N GLN A 116 11.61 -10.46 8.07
CA GLN A 116 11.81 -9.19 7.37
C GLN A 116 13.19 -8.58 7.65
N LEU A 117 13.77 -8.85 8.82
CA LEU A 117 15.14 -8.45 9.17
C LEU A 117 16.21 -9.46 8.71
N MET A 118 15.82 -10.54 8.01
CA MET A 118 16.69 -11.63 7.60
C MET A 118 17.51 -12.23 8.76
N GLN A 119 16.94 -12.22 9.97
CA GLN A 119 17.57 -12.76 11.18
C GLN A 119 17.26 -14.26 11.30
N PRO A 120 18.25 -15.11 11.57
CA PRO A 120 17.99 -16.54 11.80
C PRO A 120 17.29 -16.75 13.14
N PHE A 121 16.27 -17.60 13.16
CA PHE A 121 15.57 -18.01 14.38
C PHE A 121 15.08 -19.45 14.25
N ARG A 122 14.78 -20.11 15.38
CA ARG A 122 14.12 -21.42 15.34
C ARG A 122 12.64 -21.20 15.57
N THR A 123 11.84 -21.83 14.72
CA THR A 123 10.36 -21.78 14.83
C THR A 123 9.86 -22.24 16.20
N LYS A 124 10.58 -23.17 16.85
CA LYS A 124 10.25 -23.71 18.17
C LYS A 124 10.86 -22.95 19.37
N ASP A 125 11.57 -21.84 19.13
CA ASP A 125 12.13 -21.08 20.25
C ASP A 125 11.02 -20.51 21.16
N PRO A 126 11.25 -20.46 22.49
CA PRO A 126 10.30 -19.86 23.41
C PRO A 126 9.98 -18.41 23.04
N ILE A 127 8.73 -17.99 23.27
CA ILE A 127 8.26 -16.62 22.95
C ILE A 127 9.16 -15.55 23.59
N SER A 128 9.61 -15.76 24.83
CA SER A 128 10.50 -14.81 25.52
C SER A 128 11.86 -14.64 24.85
N VAL A 129 12.40 -15.71 24.24
CA VAL A 129 13.65 -15.68 23.47
C VAL A 129 13.43 -14.89 22.19
N LYS A 130 12.36 -15.19 21.45
CA LYS A 130 12.01 -14.47 20.22
C LYS A 130 11.74 -12.98 20.48
N ALA A 131 10.99 -12.65 21.53
CA ALA A 131 10.72 -11.28 21.94
C ALA A 131 12.01 -10.49 22.21
N ARG A 132 12.95 -11.08 22.96
CA ARG A 132 14.26 -10.46 23.23
C ARG A 132 15.07 -10.29 21.95
N GLN A 133 15.08 -11.30 21.08
CA GLN A 133 15.80 -11.24 19.81
C GLN A 133 15.26 -10.13 18.92
N VAL A 134 13.93 -10.04 18.76
CA VAL A 134 13.26 -8.98 18.00
C VAL A 134 13.60 -7.61 18.54
N GLN A 135 13.47 -7.39 19.85
CA GLN A 135 13.79 -6.09 20.46
C GLN A 135 15.25 -5.71 20.26
N THR A 136 16.16 -6.67 20.38
CA THR A 136 17.60 -6.44 20.18
C THR A 136 17.90 -6.11 18.73
N ALA A 137 17.36 -6.91 17.79
CA ALA A 137 17.55 -6.71 16.36
C ALA A 137 17.04 -5.35 15.90
N LEU A 138 15.80 -4.97 16.27
CA LEU A 138 15.21 -3.67 15.92
C LEU A 138 16.00 -2.49 16.47
N LYS A 139 16.58 -2.61 17.68
CA LYS A 139 17.46 -1.59 18.25
C LYS A 139 18.79 -1.50 17.51
N ILE A 140 19.41 -2.63 17.20
CA ILE A 140 20.70 -2.71 16.51
C ILE A 140 20.60 -2.08 15.12
N VAL A 141 19.55 -2.42 14.36
CA VAL A 141 19.35 -1.85 13.02
C VAL A 141 18.75 -0.44 13.04
N GLY A 142 18.56 0.15 14.23
CA GLY A 142 18.07 1.51 14.39
C GLY A 142 16.68 1.74 13.79
N THR A 143 15.76 0.79 13.91
CA THR A 143 14.39 0.98 13.43
C THR A 143 13.70 2.11 14.18
N ARG A 144 13.13 3.04 13.41
CA ARG A 144 12.47 4.25 13.90
C ARG A 144 10.96 4.23 13.67
N MET A 145 10.42 3.32 12.87
CA MET A 145 8.98 3.16 12.66
C MET A 145 8.63 1.71 12.31
N LEU A 146 7.51 1.22 12.84
CA LEU A 146 6.92 -0.07 12.47
C LEU A 146 5.62 0.14 11.70
N ILE A 147 5.52 -0.47 10.52
CA ILE A 147 4.30 -0.50 9.71
C ILE A 147 3.70 -1.91 9.83
N PHE A 148 2.47 -2.04 10.30
CA PHE A 148 1.72 -3.30 10.30
C PHE A 148 0.64 -3.25 9.23
N ASP A 149 0.84 -3.95 8.12
CA ASP A 149 -0.12 -4.04 7.03
C ASP A 149 -1.09 -5.21 7.20
N GLU A 150 -2.24 -5.15 6.53
CA GLU A 150 -3.34 -6.12 6.69
C GLU A 150 -3.83 -6.26 8.14
N PHE A 151 -3.87 -5.15 8.89
CA PHE A 151 -4.14 -5.14 10.33
C PHE A 151 -5.50 -5.76 10.73
N GLN A 152 -6.47 -5.80 9.82
CA GLN A 152 -7.73 -6.53 10.01
C GLN A 152 -7.54 -8.02 10.33
N ALA A 153 -6.40 -8.62 9.96
CA ALA A 153 -6.06 -10.01 10.28
C ALA A 153 -6.15 -10.30 11.79
N VAL A 154 -5.96 -9.29 12.64
CA VAL A 154 -6.14 -9.39 14.11
C VAL A 154 -7.56 -9.85 14.49
N LEU A 155 -8.59 -9.53 13.69
CA LEU A 155 -9.97 -9.98 13.95
C LEU A 155 -10.18 -11.48 13.69
N SER A 156 -9.33 -12.12 12.89
CA SER A 156 -9.42 -13.57 12.65
C SER A 156 -9.06 -14.41 13.90
N THR A 157 -8.46 -13.77 14.91
CA THR A 157 -8.10 -14.41 16.18
C THR A 157 -9.25 -14.41 17.17
N ARG A 158 -9.23 -15.39 18.09
CA ARG A 158 -10.07 -15.42 19.28
C ARG A 158 -9.77 -14.22 20.19
N ASN A 159 -10.76 -13.76 20.96
CA ASN A 159 -10.66 -12.52 21.75
C ASN A 159 -9.50 -12.50 22.76
N ASP A 160 -9.17 -13.63 23.37
CA ASP A 160 -8.04 -13.79 24.28
C ASP A 160 -6.70 -13.56 23.55
N ARG A 161 -6.50 -14.24 22.41
CA ARG A 161 -5.30 -14.06 21.58
C ARG A 161 -5.21 -12.68 20.96
N ARG A 162 -6.35 -12.10 20.56
CA ARG A 162 -6.43 -10.74 20.04
C ARG A 162 -5.82 -9.73 20.98
N ARG A 163 -6.16 -9.83 22.28
CA ARG A 163 -5.62 -8.94 23.31
C ARG A 163 -4.10 -9.09 23.43
N LEU A 164 -3.59 -10.31 23.36
CA LEU A 164 -2.15 -10.58 23.40
C LEU A 164 -1.42 -9.99 22.18
N VAL A 165 -1.98 -10.12 20.98
CA VAL A 165 -1.43 -9.50 19.76
C VAL A 165 -1.35 -7.97 19.91
N LEU A 166 -2.43 -7.33 20.36
CA LEU A 166 -2.45 -5.88 20.59
C LEU A 166 -1.45 -5.48 21.69
N GLU A 167 -1.29 -6.31 22.73
CA GLU A 167 -0.31 -6.10 23.79
C GLU A 167 1.13 -6.18 23.26
N VAL A 168 1.45 -7.13 22.38
CA VAL A 168 2.76 -7.21 21.72
C VAL A 168 3.07 -5.95 20.93
N ILE A 169 2.11 -5.45 20.14
CA ILE A 169 2.28 -4.24 19.34
C ILE A 169 2.51 -3.03 20.25
N LYS A 170 1.71 -2.86 21.32
CA LYS A 170 1.91 -1.81 22.33
C LYS A 170 3.29 -1.91 22.98
N HIS A 171 3.68 -3.11 23.39
CA HIS A 171 4.94 -3.37 24.07
C HIS A 171 6.15 -3.05 23.18
N LEU A 172 6.13 -3.45 21.90
CA LEU A 172 7.17 -3.11 20.93
C LEU A 172 7.34 -1.60 20.80
N SER A 173 6.24 -0.88 20.61
CA SER A 173 6.28 0.57 20.43
C SER A 173 6.74 1.32 21.68
N ASN A 174 6.35 0.87 22.88
CA ASN A 174 6.79 1.49 24.13
C ASN A 174 8.27 1.21 24.42
N THR A 175 8.72 -0.02 24.16
CA THR A 175 10.10 -0.46 24.45
C THR A 175 11.11 0.14 23.48
N LEU A 176 10.73 0.31 22.22
CA LEU A 176 11.56 0.91 21.18
C LEU A 176 11.38 2.43 21.10
N GLN A 177 10.31 2.97 21.71
CA GLN A 177 9.90 4.38 21.58
C GLN A 177 9.73 4.79 20.11
N VAL A 178 9.15 3.91 19.30
CA VAL A 178 8.89 4.14 17.87
C VAL A 178 7.39 4.26 17.59
N PRO A 179 6.97 5.13 16.66
CA PRO A 179 5.61 5.15 16.17
C PRO A 179 5.20 3.83 15.48
N ILE A 180 3.88 3.60 15.50
CA ILE A 180 3.23 2.53 14.74
C ILE A 180 2.36 3.15 13.66
N VAL A 181 2.46 2.62 12.45
CA VAL A 181 1.47 2.81 11.38
C VAL A 181 0.77 1.47 11.15
N ALA A 182 -0.50 1.37 11.53
CA ALA A 182 -1.34 0.22 11.21
C ALA A 182 -2.10 0.52 9.92
N ILE A 183 -2.01 -0.38 8.93
CA ILE A 183 -2.70 -0.26 7.65
C ILE A 183 -3.76 -1.36 7.57
N GLY A 184 -5.00 -0.99 7.22
CA GLY A 184 -6.05 -1.99 7.08
C GLY A 184 -7.39 -1.48 6.57
N THR A 185 -8.39 -2.35 6.59
CA THR A 185 -9.78 -2.02 6.22
C THR A 185 -10.54 -1.43 7.41
N ALA A 186 -11.83 -1.11 7.24
CA ALA A 186 -12.70 -0.69 8.34
C ALA A 186 -12.72 -1.69 9.52
N GLU A 187 -12.43 -2.97 9.27
CA GLU A 187 -12.27 -4.00 10.30
C GLU A 187 -11.09 -3.74 11.22
N ALA A 188 -9.97 -3.20 10.71
CA ALA A 188 -8.84 -2.80 11.53
C ALA A 188 -9.24 -1.72 12.55
N HIS A 189 -10.10 -0.79 12.15
CA HIS A 189 -10.66 0.22 13.06
C HIS A 189 -11.51 -0.41 14.17
N VAL A 190 -12.32 -1.43 13.86
CA VAL A 190 -13.08 -2.19 14.86
C VAL A 190 -12.17 -2.97 15.81
N ALA A 191 -11.03 -3.48 15.32
CA ALA A 191 -10.05 -4.17 16.17
C ALA A 191 -9.41 -3.20 17.17
N ILE A 192 -8.96 -2.02 16.70
CA ILE A 192 -8.30 -1.01 17.52
C ILE A 192 -9.25 -0.34 18.50
N SER A 193 -10.50 -0.05 18.11
CA SER A 193 -11.46 0.63 18.99
C SER A 193 -11.82 -0.14 20.26
N LYS A 194 -11.52 -1.45 20.31
CA LYS A 194 -11.70 -2.31 21.49
C LYS A 194 -10.54 -2.24 22.48
N ASP A 195 -9.43 -1.61 22.13
CA ASP A 195 -8.29 -1.35 23.02
C ASP A 195 -8.12 0.16 23.19
N GLU A 196 -8.52 0.69 24.34
CA GLU A 196 -8.54 2.14 24.62
C GLU A 196 -7.15 2.78 24.53
N GLN A 197 -6.09 2.03 24.84
CA GLN A 197 -4.72 2.55 24.79
C GLN A 197 -4.26 2.79 23.36
N LEU A 198 -4.51 1.83 22.46
CA LEU A 198 -4.24 1.94 21.03
C LEU A 198 -5.20 2.91 20.34
N ALA A 199 -6.49 2.89 20.66
CA ALA A 199 -7.48 3.81 20.08
C ALA A 199 -7.12 5.28 20.33
N ASN A 200 -6.64 5.60 21.53
CA ASN A 200 -6.18 6.95 21.89
C ASN A 200 -4.83 7.34 21.28
N ARG A 201 -4.11 6.40 20.65
CA ARG A 201 -2.74 6.59 20.14
C ARG A 201 -2.68 6.55 18.61
N LEU A 202 -3.43 5.65 17.99
CA LEU A 202 -3.46 5.43 16.55
C LEU A 202 -4.56 6.28 15.93
N HIS A 203 -4.18 7.43 15.39
CA HIS A 203 -5.15 8.34 14.80
C HIS A 203 -5.63 7.81 13.43
N PRO A 204 -6.95 7.66 13.22
CA PRO A 204 -7.47 7.14 11.97
C PRO A 204 -7.29 8.16 10.83
N VAL A 205 -6.86 7.68 9.68
CA VAL A 205 -6.74 8.43 8.43
C VAL A 205 -7.31 7.58 7.32
N TRP A 206 -8.27 8.11 6.56
CA TRP A 206 -8.96 7.34 5.52
C TRP A 206 -8.41 7.67 4.14
N MET A 207 -8.12 6.63 3.37
CA MET A 207 -7.96 6.73 1.93
C MET A 207 -9.28 7.22 1.32
N PRO A 208 -9.23 8.19 0.39
CA PRO A 208 -10.43 8.69 -0.24
C PRO A 208 -11.06 7.61 -1.12
N ILE A 209 -12.38 7.55 -1.13
CA ILE A 209 -13.13 7.01 -2.26
C ILE A 209 -13.27 8.17 -3.24
N TRP A 210 -12.68 8.01 -4.42
CA TRP A 210 -12.62 9.10 -5.39
C TRP A 210 -14.01 9.47 -5.91
N ARG A 211 -14.19 10.76 -6.21
CA ARG A 211 -15.41 11.31 -6.78
C ARG A 211 -15.04 12.19 -7.97
N LEU A 212 -15.99 12.46 -8.86
CA LEU A 212 -15.72 13.27 -10.05
C LEU A 212 -15.56 14.75 -9.67
N ASP A 213 -14.36 15.12 -9.21
CA ASP A 213 -13.98 16.47 -8.82
C ASP A 213 -12.63 16.88 -9.47
N MET A 214 -12.10 18.04 -9.05
CA MET A 214 -10.84 18.55 -9.56
C MET A 214 -9.64 17.66 -9.18
N GLU A 215 -9.66 17.08 -7.97
CA GLU A 215 -8.59 16.19 -7.51
C GLU A 215 -8.57 14.89 -8.29
N PHE A 216 -9.74 14.33 -8.59
CA PHE A 216 -9.83 13.15 -9.45
C PHE A 216 -9.35 13.42 -10.88
N ARG A 217 -9.61 14.61 -11.45
CA ARG A 217 -9.02 14.97 -12.76
C ARG A 217 -7.49 15.07 -12.70
N ARG A 218 -6.93 15.60 -11.59
CA ARG A 218 -5.48 15.62 -11.35
C ARG A 218 -4.93 14.20 -11.25
N LEU A 219 -5.64 13.30 -10.57
CA LEU A 219 -5.31 11.88 -10.54
C LEU A 219 -5.28 11.26 -11.94
N MET A 220 -6.29 11.54 -12.77
CA MET A 220 -6.31 11.07 -14.16
C MET A 220 -5.15 11.61 -14.98
N ALA A 221 -4.72 12.86 -14.75
CA ALA A 221 -3.51 13.41 -15.35
C ALA A 221 -2.25 12.64 -14.93
N ALA A 222 -2.14 12.27 -13.66
CA ALA A 222 -1.04 11.46 -13.14
C ALA A 222 -1.00 10.08 -13.81
N PHE A 223 -2.15 9.37 -13.89
CA PHE A 223 -2.24 8.11 -14.63
C PHE A 223 -1.88 8.27 -16.10
N GLN A 224 -2.36 9.31 -16.77
CA GLN A 224 -2.08 9.54 -18.20
C GLN A 224 -0.57 9.63 -18.47
N ALA A 225 0.19 10.24 -17.55
CA ALA A 225 1.64 10.34 -17.67
C ALA A 225 2.37 9.01 -17.42
N THR A 226 1.72 8.04 -16.77
CA THR A 226 2.29 6.71 -16.52
C THR A 226 1.95 5.69 -17.61
N LEU A 227 0.94 5.94 -18.45
CA LEU A 227 0.52 5.01 -19.51
C LEU A 227 1.59 4.96 -20.61
N PRO A 228 2.24 3.81 -20.87
CA PRO A 228 3.25 3.70 -21.91
C PRO A 228 2.58 3.64 -23.28
N LEU A 229 2.01 4.75 -23.76
CA LEU A 229 1.25 4.89 -24.99
C LEU A 229 1.76 6.08 -25.82
N ARG A 230 1.85 5.89 -27.14
CA ARG A 230 2.41 6.90 -28.05
C ARG A 230 1.51 8.12 -28.23
N GLU A 231 0.19 7.93 -28.13
CA GLU A 231 -0.79 9.00 -28.23
C GLU A 231 -1.31 9.40 -26.84
N LYS A 232 -1.57 10.70 -26.69
CA LYS A 232 -2.06 11.25 -25.43
C LYS A 232 -3.50 10.78 -25.18
N SER A 233 -3.68 9.97 -24.14
CA SER A 233 -5.01 9.46 -23.74
C SER A 233 -5.83 10.58 -23.07
N PRO A 234 -7.08 10.85 -23.49
CA PRO A 234 -7.91 11.93 -22.94
C PRO A 234 -8.50 11.61 -21.55
N LEU A 235 -7.70 11.12 -20.59
CA LEU A 235 -8.21 10.65 -19.29
C LEU A 235 -8.83 11.78 -18.44
N GLN A 236 -8.44 13.03 -18.67
CA GLN A 236 -8.97 14.20 -17.99
C GLN A 236 -10.32 14.67 -18.56
N ASP A 237 -10.70 14.18 -19.75
CA ASP A 237 -11.95 14.56 -20.38
C ASP A 237 -13.12 14.07 -19.54
N LYS A 238 -14.13 14.92 -19.36
CA LYS A 238 -15.25 14.67 -18.43
C LYS A 238 -15.92 13.32 -18.66
N ARG A 239 -16.07 12.89 -19.92
CA ARG A 239 -16.71 11.60 -20.27
C ARG A 239 -15.84 10.40 -19.92
N VAL A 240 -14.56 10.45 -20.29
CA VAL A 240 -13.58 9.39 -20.02
C VAL A 240 -13.35 9.24 -18.53
N ALA A 241 -13.11 10.35 -17.83
CA ALA A 241 -12.95 10.37 -16.38
C ALA A 241 -14.18 9.80 -15.65
N ALA A 242 -15.39 10.20 -16.06
CA ALA A 242 -16.62 9.68 -15.48
C ALA A 242 -16.78 8.17 -15.70
N LEU A 243 -16.44 7.67 -16.89
CA LEU A 243 -16.49 6.25 -17.20
C LEU A 243 -15.47 5.45 -16.38
N ILE A 244 -14.24 5.93 -16.24
CA ILE A 244 -13.21 5.31 -15.39
C ILE A 244 -13.70 5.28 -13.94
N LEU A 245 -14.28 6.37 -13.46
CA LEU A 245 -14.81 6.45 -12.10
C LEU A 245 -15.96 5.45 -11.87
N GLU A 246 -16.89 5.35 -12.82
CA GLU A 246 -18.02 4.42 -12.78
C GLU A 246 -17.53 2.96 -12.73
N LEU A 247 -16.64 2.58 -13.65
CA LEU A 247 -16.12 1.21 -13.75
C LEU A 247 -15.27 0.84 -12.53
N SER A 248 -14.44 1.76 -12.04
CA SER A 248 -13.57 1.53 -10.87
C SER A 248 -14.27 1.69 -9.52
N GLU A 249 -15.50 2.20 -9.50
CA GLU A 249 -16.25 2.56 -8.28
C GLU A 249 -15.47 3.51 -7.34
N GLY A 250 -14.58 4.33 -7.91
CA GLY A 250 -13.75 5.26 -7.15
C GLY A 250 -12.60 4.60 -6.36
N LEU A 251 -12.28 3.32 -6.61
CA LEU A 251 -11.17 2.62 -5.97
C LEU A 251 -9.89 2.76 -6.80
N LEU A 252 -8.82 3.29 -6.18
CA LEU A 252 -7.56 3.59 -6.86
C LEU A 252 -6.93 2.35 -7.53
N GLY A 253 -6.93 1.21 -6.84
CA GLY A 253 -6.37 -0.01 -7.40
C GLY A 253 -7.22 -0.61 -8.52
N GLU A 254 -8.54 -0.40 -8.50
CA GLU A 254 -9.42 -0.80 -9.61
C GLU A 254 -9.19 0.09 -10.84
N MET A 255 -8.91 1.38 -10.64
CA MET A 255 -8.46 2.26 -11.74
C MET A 255 -7.17 1.74 -12.36
N ASN A 256 -6.20 1.32 -11.53
CA ASN A 256 -4.94 0.78 -12.03
C ASN A 256 -5.16 -0.51 -12.84
N ILE A 257 -6.01 -1.43 -12.36
CA ILE A 257 -6.36 -2.67 -13.07
C ILE A 257 -7.06 -2.36 -14.39
N LEU A 258 -8.07 -1.48 -14.37
CA LEU A 258 -8.82 -1.07 -15.55
C LEU A 258 -7.90 -0.45 -16.61
N LEU A 259 -7.06 0.51 -16.21
CA LEU A 259 -6.15 1.20 -17.12
C LEU A 259 -5.06 0.26 -17.65
N SER A 260 -4.59 -0.69 -16.84
CA SER A 260 -3.64 -1.71 -17.30
C SER A 260 -4.21 -2.57 -18.42
N LYS A 261 -5.46 -3.03 -18.26
CA LYS A 261 -6.18 -3.74 -19.33
C LYS A 261 -6.42 -2.86 -20.56
N ALA A 262 -6.75 -1.58 -20.35
CA ALA A 262 -6.96 -0.65 -21.44
C ALA A 262 -5.68 -0.43 -22.26
N VAL A 263 -4.53 -0.29 -21.61
CA VAL A 263 -3.24 -0.15 -22.30
C VAL A 263 -2.87 -1.44 -23.04
N GLU A 264 -3.13 -2.61 -22.46
CA GLU A 264 -2.93 -3.89 -23.14
C GLU A 264 -3.70 -3.96 -24.46
N GLU A 265 -4.99 -3.64 -24.44
CA GLU A 265 -5.84 -3.61 -25.64
C GLU A 265 -5.41 -2.52 -26.63
N ALA A 266 -5.04 -1.33 -26.13
CA ALA A 266 -4.58 -0.22 -26.98
C ALA A 266 -3.29 -0.57 -27.74
N ILE A 267 -2.38 -1.31 -27.10
CA ILE A 267 -1.13 -1.77 -27.71
C ILE A 267 -1.40 -2.92 -28.68
N ALA A 268 -2.24 -3.89 -28.29
CA ALA A 268 -2.57 -5.04 -29.13
C ALA A 268 -3.27 -4.64 -30.44
N THR A 269 -4.15 -3.64 -30.39
CA THR A 269 -4.89 -3.12 -31.56
C THR A 269 -4.11 -2.06 -32.35
N GLY A 270 -2.96 -1.61 -31.85
CA GLY A 270 -2.18 -0.52 -32.44
C GLY A 270 -2.82 0.88 -32.30
N LYS A 271 -3.92 1.00 -31.54
CA LYS A 271 -4.62 2.27 -31.30
C LYS A 271 -3.76 3.29 -30.53
N GLU A 272 -2.88 2.81 -29.65
CA GLU A 272 -1.91 3.62 -28.91
C GLU A 272 -2.55 4.74 -28.05
N CYS A 273 -3.83 4.64 -27.70
CA CYS A 273 -4.61 5.63 -26.93
C CYS A 273 -5.76 4.97 -26.14
N VAL A 274 -5.94 5.35 -24.87
CA VAL A 274 -7.12 4.98 -24.06
C VAL A 274 -8.16 6.08 -24.12
N ASP A 275 -9.22 5.86 -24.90
CA ASP A 275 -10.38 6.74 -25.01
C ASP A 275 -11.67 6.07 -24.52
N GLU A 276 -12.79 6.79 -24.62
CA GLU A 276 -14.10 6.27 -24.20
C GLU A 276 -14.50 5.00 -24.95
N GLN A 277 -14.25 4.92 -26.26
CA GLN A 277 -14.63 3.76 -27.07
C GLN A 277 -13.87 2.51 -26.66
N LEU A 278 -12.56 2.63 -26.43
CA LEU A 278 -11.72 1.52 -25.99
C LEU A 278 -12.16 1.03 -24.61
N LEU A 279 -12.39 1.94 -23.65
CA LEU A 279 -12.84 1.57 -22.30
C LEU A 279 -14.17 0.80 -22.34
N ARG A 280 -15.09 1.16 -23.24
CA ARG A 280 -16.37 0.46 -23.41
C ARG A 280 -16.25 -0.90 -24.09
N SER A 281 -15.20 -1.15 -24.87
CA SER A 281 -14.98 -2.45 -25.51
C SER A 281 -14.30 -3.46 -24.60
N LEU A 282 -13.77 -3.04 -23.44
CA LEU A 282 -13.11 -3.95 -22.50
C LEU A 282 -14.10 -4.89 -21.83
N ASP A 283 -13.72 -6.16 -21.71
CA ASP A 283 -14.36 -7.10 -20.80
C ASP A 283 -13.89 -6.84 -19.35
N TYR A 284 -14.44 -5.77 -18.78
CA TYR A 284 -14.17 -5.34 -17.42
C TYR A 284 -15.45 -5.30 -16.60
N ILE A 285 -15.47 -6.08 -15.52
CA ILE A 285 -16.60 -6.17 -14.61
C ILE A 285 -16.31 -5.29 -13.37
N PRO A 286 -17.16 -4.28 -13.07
CA PRO A 286 -17.02 -3.46 -11.86
C PRO A 286 -17.03 -4.30 -10.57
N PRO A 287 -16.38 -3.84 -9.49
CA PRO A 287 -16.28 -4.58 -8.23
C PRO A 287 -17.63 -5.01 -7.64
N SER A 288 -18.65 -4.14 -7.64
CA SER A 288 -19.99 -4.45 -7.15
C SER A 288 -20.66 -5.58 -7.94
N GLN A 289 -20.47 -5.61 -9.26
CA GLN A 289 -21.01 -6.65 -10.13
C GLN A 289 -20.26 -7.98 -9.95
N ARG A 290 -18.92 -7.95 -9.79
CA ARG A 290 -18.12 -9.15 -9.46
C ARG A 290 -18.63 -9.84 -8.20
N ARG A 291 -18.96 -9.08 -7.16
CA ARG A 291 -19.48 -9.62 -5.89
C ARG A 291 -20.85 -10.30 -6.05
N GLN A 292 -21.64 -9.89 -7.04
CA GLN A 292 -22.98 -10.44 -7.31
C GLN A 292 -22.97 -11.65 -8.25
N GLN A 293 -21.88 -11.89 -8.99
CA GLN A 293 -21.74 -13.08 -9.83
C GLN A 293 -21.73 -14.34 -8.98
N ARG A 294 -22.89 -15.00 -8.89
CA ARG A 294 -22.98 -16.37 -8.37
C ARG A 294 -22.27 -17.29 -9.34
N ARG A 295 -21.38 -18.14 -8.79
CA ARG A 295 -20.80 -19.28 -9.51
C ARG A 295 -21.95 -20.04 -10.20
N PRO A 296 -21.92 -20.29 -11.52
CA PRO A 296 -22.95 -21.14 -12.12
C PRO A 296 -22.93 -22.47 -11.39
N ALA A 297 -24.10 -22.95 -10.95
CA ALA A 297 -24.22 -24.29 -10.42
C ALA A 297 -23.63 -25.24 -11.47
N LYS A 298 -22.71 -26.12 -11.06
CA LYS A 298 -22.24 -27.20 -11.93
C LYS A 298 -23.49 -27.92 -12.45
N ALA A 299 -23.68 -27.90 -13.78
CA ALA A 299 -24.66 -28.72 -14.46
C ALA A 299 -24.33 -30.21 -14.28
#